data_AF-A0AAU9P141-F1
#
_entry.id   AF-A0AAU9P141-F1
#
_cell.length_a   1.000
_cell.length_b   1.000
_cell.length_c   1.000
_cell.angle_alpha   90.00
_cell.angle_beta   90.00
_cell.angle_gamma   90.00
#
_symmetry.space_group_name_H-M   'P 1'
#
loop_
_entity.id
_entity.type
_entity.pdbx_description
1 polymer ?
#
loop_
_entity_poly.entity_id
_entity_poly.type
_entity_poly.pdbx_seq_one_letter_code
_entity_poly.pdbx_strand_id
1 'polypeptide(L)'
;MTTSSSNSKARRCTPRISPEAVDDISTEGVVVAMVIVISLVRSFHRPLCSSSSSTPKYLLKSRICPFWSPSFLFYLPPPHRSTILRHSYSPSLSPAAAHRHGSFCSATLPSSMSTVSDDNTLLKDFVFPPFDAIDACHVRPGMRALLKNLDSDLVELEKTLEPSWPKLVEPLEKMLDRLSVVWGAVNHLKSVKDTPEVRYAIEEIQKFEFDLKLGQSKPIYNAFKAIRESPDWAGLSDAQKRIVKFITSSLLCPTDNCFITKGAVLSGVSLEDSKREEFNKIQQELTKLSRKFDENVLDATKIYSRLVTDKKEIEGLPATTLGLAAQTAISNVLGHENATAENGPWVFTLDAPSFMSVMQHAKNRALWREVYDVYITRSSVGRLDNTPVIEQILKLRLEKGKLLGYNNYAEV
;
A
#
# COMPACT_ATOMS: atom_id res chain seq x y z
N MET A 1 -53.74 -24.88 44.04
CA MET A 1 -54.03 -23.75 44.94
C MET A 1 -52.76 -23.53 45.76
N THR A 2 -52.05 -22.42 45.76
CA THR A 2 -52.24 -21.06 45.25
C THR A 2 -50.85 -20.44 45.13
N THR A 3 -50.66 -19.67 44.06
CA THR A 3 -49.50 -18.85 43.75
C THR A 3 -49.42 -17.61 44.65
N SER A 4 -48.21 -17.09 44.90
CA SER A 4 -48.05 -15.65 45.20
C SER A 4 -46.75 -15.16 44.58
N SER A 5 -46.87 -14.18 43.69
CA SER A 5 -45.78 -13.50 43.00
C SER A 5 -45.42 -12.22 43.74
N SER A 6 -44.12 -11.94 43.81
CA SER A 6 -43.57 -10.67 44.30
C SER A 6 -43.27 -9.76 43.10
N ASN A 7 -43.85 -8.57 43.16
CA ASN A 7 -43.80 -7.53 42.14
C ASN A 7 -42.71 -6.53 42.54
N SER A 8 -41.65 -6.36 41.74
CA SER A 8 -40.67 -5.27 41.95
C SER A 8 -40.51 -4.46 40.66
N LYS A 9 -40.86 -3.16 40.76
CA LYS A 9 -40.76 -2.15 39.70
C LYS A 9 -39.29 -1.79 39.47
N ALA A 10 -38.76 -2.11 38.29
CA ALA A 10 -37.48 -1.59 37.82
C ALA A 10 -37.66 -0.17 37.26
N ARG A 11 -36.95 0.80 37.84
CA ARG A 11 -36.87 2.20 37.40
C ARG A 11 -36.00 2.29 36.14
N ARG A 12 -36.51 2.99 35.10
CA ARG A 12 -35.71 3.42 33.94
C ARG A 12 -34.89 4.65 34.35
N CYS A 13 -33.58 4.57 34.17
CA CYS A 13 -32.68 5.73 34.18
C CYS A 13 -32.22 6.00 32.74
N THR A 14 -32.72 7.09 32.16
CA THR A 14 -32.18 7.72 30.95
C THR A 14 -31.41 8.96 31.38
N PRO A 15 -30.15 9.18 30.96
CA PRO A 15 -29.48 10.45 31.23
C PRO A 15 -29.93 11.50 30.21
N ARG A 16 -30.42 12.62 30.75
CA ARG A 16 -30.84 13.84 30.05
C ARG A 16 -29.64 14.79 30.02
N ILE A 17 -29.14 15.15 28.84
CA ILE A 17 -28.11 16.18 28.67
C ILE A 17 -28.82 17.52 28.43
N SER A 18 -28.49 18.52 29.25
CA SER A 18 -28.98 19.90 29.16
C SER A 18 -28.16 20.68 28.11
N PRO A 19 -28.77 21.65 27.39
CA PRO A 19 -28.08 22.41 26.35
C PRO A 19 -27.63 23.78 26.90
N GLU A 20 -26.33 23.98 27.12
CA GLU A 20 -25.73 25.31 27.29
C GLU A 20 -24.20 25.18 27.30
N ALA A 21 -23.58 25.43 26.14
CA ALA A 21 -22.19 25.85 25.91
C ALA A 21 -21.79 25.54 24.45
N VAL A 22 -22.28 26.33 23.50
CA VAL A 22 -21.70 26.39 22.15
C VAL A 22 -21.66 27.87 21.76
N ASP A 23 -20.61 28.55 22.21
CA ASP A 23 -20.12 29.82 21.64
C ASP A 23 -18.64 29.90 22.02
N ASP A 24 -17.79 29.22 21.25
CA ASP A 24 -16.45 29.65 20.83
C ASP A 24 -15.74 28.47 20.17
N ILE A 25 -15.85 28.38 18.84
CA ILE A 25 -14.84 27.67 18.03
C ILE A 25 -14.30 28.68 17.04
N SER A 26 -13.05 29.06 17.30
CA SER A 26 -12.28 30.05 16.57
C SER A 26 -12.24 29.77 15.07
N THR A 27 -12.40 30.84 14.31
CA THR A 27 -12.46 30.90 12.84
C THR A 27 -11.14 30.55 12.15
N GLU A 28 -10.11 30.12 12.89
CA GLU A 28 -8.78 29.77 12.35
C GLU A 28 -8.67 28.30 11.91
N GLY A 29 -9.43 27.37 12.51
CA GLY A 29 -9.39 25.95 12.15
C GLY A 29 -9.99 25.62 10.78
N VAL A 30 -10.92 26.45 10.30
CA VAL A 30 -11.60 26.27 9.01
C VAL A 30 -10.73 26.73 7.83
N VAL A 31 -9.83 27.70 8.06
CA VAL A 31 -8.96 28.26 7.01
C VAL A 31 -7.83 27.27 6.66
N VAL A 32 -7.27 26.57 7.64
CA VAL A 32 -6.19 25.59 7.41
C VAL A 32 -6.67 24.38 6.62
N ALA A 33 -7.88 23.88 6.89
CA ALA A 33 -8.48 22.79 6.13
C ALA A 33 -8.80 23.18 4.67
N MET A 34 -9.21 24.44 4.43
CA MET A 34 -9.48 24.94 3.08
C MET A 34 -8.22 25.12 2.22
N VAL A 35 -7.09 25.52 2.83
CA VAL A 35 -5.82 25.73 2.10
C VAL A 35 -5.22 24.40 1.61
N ILE A 36 -5.39 23.30 2.38
CA ILE A 36 -4.92 21.97 1.99
C ILE A 36 -5.74 21.41 0.81
N VAL A 37 -7.06 21.63 0.80
CA VAL A 37 -7.95 21.16 -0.27
C VAL A 37 -7.79 21.97 -1.56
N ILE A 38 -7.55 23.29 -1.47
CA ILE A 38 -7.33 24.13 -2.66
C ILE A 38 -5.96 23.89 -3.31
N SER A 39 -4.95 23.49 -2.53
CA SER A 39 -3.60 23.20 -3.06
C SER A 39 -3.55 21.96 -3.98
N LEU A 40 -4.51 21.03 -3.83
CA LEU A 40 -4.63 19.85 -4.70
C LEU A 40 -5.33 20.14 -6.04
N VAL A 41 -5.93 21.33 -6.22
CA VAL A 41 -6.71 21.69 -7.42
C VAL A 41 -6.02 22.75 -8.30
N ARG A 42 -4.88 23.35 -7.87
CA ARG A 42 -4.21 24.45 -8.61
C ARG A 42 -2.80 24.18 -9.12
N SER A 43 -2.30 22.95 -9.08
CA SER A 43 -1.03 22.60 -9.76
C SER A 43 -1.21 22.37 -11.27
N PHE A 44 -1.67 23.42 -11.95
CA PHE A 44 -1.49 23.62 -13.39
C PHE A 44 -1.48 25.12 -13.66
N HIS A 45 -0.48 25.87 -13.20
CA HIS A 45 -0.09 27.17 -13.79
C HIS A 45 1.40 27.39 -13.55
N ARG A 46 2.16 27.58 -14.64
CA ARG A 46 3.61 27.87 -14.64
C ARG A 46 3.85 29.27 -14.05
N PRO A 47 4.96 29.50 -13.31
CA PRO A 47 5.32 30.85 -12.92
C PRO A 47 5.93 31.63 -14.10
N LEU A 48 5.39 32.82 -14.32
CA LEU A 48 5.97 33.89 -15.13
C LEU A 48 7.20 34.42 -14.39
N CYS A 49 8.40 34.22 -14.95
CA CYS A 49 9.58 35.00 -14.60
C CYS A 49 9.83 36.04 -15.69
N SER A 50 9.81 37.30 -15.27
CA SER A 50 10.25 38.47 -16.02
C SER A 50 11.78 38.56 -16.04
N SER A 51 12.38 38.65 -17.22
CA SER A 51 13.53 39.54 -17.47
C SER A 51 13.76 39.71 -18.97
N SER A 52 14.39 40.83 -19.29
CA SER A 52 14.37 41.60 -20.52
C SER A 52 15.25 41.09 -21.67
N SER A 53 14.70 41.22 -22.87
CA SER A 53 15.31 41.57 -24.17
C SER A 53 16.73 41.09 -24.53
N SER A 54 16.79 40.19 -25.51
CA SER A 54 17.67 40.34 -26.70
C SER A 54 17.28 39.32 -27.78
N THR A 55 16.68 39.79 -28.87
CA THR A 55 16.46 39.03 -30.12
C THR A 55 17.79 38.88 -30.87
N PRO A 56 18.02 37.78 -31.61
CA PRO A 56 17.72 37.86 -33.05
C PRO A 56 17.14 36.60 -33.70
N LYS A 57 16.27 36.90 -34.68
CA LYS A 57 15.90 36.20 -35.92
C LYS A 57 16.67 34.90 -36.22
N TYR A 58 15.95 33.78 -36.33
CA TYR A 58 15.83 32.93 -37.55
C TYR A 58 14.84 31.78 -37.25
N LEU A 59 13.76 31.75 -38.04
CA LEU A 59 12.71 30.72 -38.00
C LEU A 59 13.21 29.42 -38.62
N LEU A 60 13.13 28.31 -37.86
CA LEU A 60 13.16 26.96 -38.41
C LEU A 60 11.88 26.24 -37.99
N LYS A 61 11.10 25.84 -39.01
CA LYS A 61 9.87 25.06 -38.93
C LYS A 61 10.12 23.70 -38.26
N SER A 62 9.39 23.40 -37.19
CA SER A 62 9.18 22.01 -36.75
C SER A 62 7.81 21.84 -36.07
N ARG A 63 6.94 21.16 -36.83
CA ARG A 63 5.91 20.17 -36.47
C ARG A 63 5.02 20.42 -35.25
N ILE A 64 3.75 20.63 -35.57
CA ILE A 64 2.58 20.53 -34.69
C ILE A 64 2.47 19.08 -34.18
N CYS A 65 2.54 18.89 -32.86
CA CYS A 65 2.06 17.68 -32.18
C CYS A 65 0.55 17.83 -31.92
N PRO A 66 -0.31 16.87 -32.29
CA PRO A 66 -1.67 16.85 -31.80
C PRO A 66 -1.74 16.19 -30.42
N PHE A 67 -2.40 16.91 -29.53
CA PHE A 67 -2.85 16.50 -28.21
C PHE A 67 -3.70 15.22 -28.25
N TRP A 68 -3.60 14.47 -27.16
CA TRP A 68 -4.48 13.38 -26.78
C TRP A 68 -5.95 13.80 -26.81
N SER A 69 -6.80 13.00 -27.47
CA SER A 69 -8.25 13.03 -27.34
C SER A 69 -8.75 11.61 -27.03
N PRO A 70 -9.61 11.41 -26.02
CA PRO A 70 -10.13 10.11 -25.64
C PRO A 70 -11.46 9.86 -26.35
N SER A 71 -11.46 9.06 -27.42
CA SER A 71 -12.69 8.51 -28.02
C SER A 71 -12.31 7.39 -28.99
N PHE A 72 -12.44 6.13 -28.55
CA PHE A 72 -12.57 5.01 -29.50
C PHE A 72 -13.63 4.03 -28.97
N LEU A 73 -14.81 4.14 -29.59
CA LEU A 73 -15.87 3.14 -29.60
C LEU A 73 -15.57 2.12 -30.69
N PHE A 74 -15.96 0.88 -30.39
CA PHE A 74 -15.95 -0.35 -31.19
C PHE A 74 -16.27 -0.19 -32.68
N TYR A 75 -15.50 -0.87 -33.53
CA TYR A 75 -16.01 -1.49 -34.78
C TYR A 75 -15.16 -2.73 -35.11
N LEU A 76 -15.77 -3.92 -35.01
CA LEU A 76 -15.25 -5.19 -35.53
C LEU A 76 -15.84 -5.45 -36.94
N PRO A 77 -15.06 -5.95 -37.93
CA PRO A 77 -15.60 -6.39 -39.21
C PRO A 77 -16.10 -7.85 -39.17
N PRO A 78 -17.02 -8.26 -40.08
CA PRO A 78 -17.70 -9.56 -40.01
C PRO A 78 -16.86 -10.70 -40.61
N PRO A 79 -17.07 -11.96 -40.20
CA PRO A 79 -16.40 -13.11 -40.83
C PRO A 79 -17.15 -13.62 -42.07
N HIS A 80 -16.35 -14.00 -43.07
CA HIS A 80 -16.77 -14.61 -44.33
C HIS A 80 -17.32 -16.05 -44.13
N ARG A 81 -18.36 -16.38 -44.90
CA ARG A 81 -18.92 -17.72 -45.11
C ARG A 81 -17.89 -18.66 -45.74
N SER A 82 -17.84 -19.90 -45.27
CA SER A 82 -17.40 -21.06 -46.05
C SER A 82 -18.08 -22.34 -45.55
N THR A 83 -18.35 -23.23 -46.50
CA THR A 83 -19.46 -24.17 -46.53
C THR A 83 -19.07 -25.58 -46.02
N ILE A 84 -19.96 -26.14 -45.21
CA ILE A 84 -20.32 -27.56 -44.96
C ILE A 84 -19.42 -28.64 -45.59
N LEU A 85 -18.90 -29.53 -44.73
CA LEU A 85 -18.88 -30.99 -44.98
C LEU A 85 -19.40 -31.71 -43.73
N ARG A 86 -20.50 -32.44 -43.92
CA ARG A 86 -21.13 -33.32 -42.93
C ARG A 86 -20.30 -34.59 -42.80
N HIS A 87 -19.97 -34.99 -41.58
CA HIS A 87 -19.89 -36.41 -41.23
C HIS A 87 -20.48 -36.63 -39.84
N SER A 88 -21.48 -37.49 -39.83
CA SER A 88 -22.34 -37.90 -38.74
C SER A 88 -21.67 -38.96 -37.89
N TYR A 89 -21.49 -38.71 -36.59
CA TYR A 89 -21.42 -39.76 -35.58
C TYR A 89 -21.93 -39.20 -34.24
N SER A 90 -23.07 -39.72 -33.78
CA SER A 90 -23.49 -39.67 -32.38
C SER A 90 -22.86 -40.88 -31.66
N PRO A 91 -22.53 -40.75 -30.36
CA PRO A 91 -23.50 -41.23 -29.39
C PRO A 91 -23.64 -40.35 -28.13
N SER A 92 -24.76 -40.61 -27.46
CA SER A 92 -25.26 -40.09 -26.17
C SER A 92 -24.29 -40.17 -24.99
N LEU A 93 -24.38 -39.20 -24.05
CA LEU A 93 -24.69 -39.43 -22.62
C LEU A 93 -24.70 -38.10 -21.82
N SER A 94 -25.53 -38.13 -20.76
CA SER A 94 -26.06 -37.13 -19.80
C SER A 94 -25.14 -36.03 -19.22
N PRO A 95 -25.72 -34.98 -18.58
CA PRO A 95 -24.98 -33.82 -18.09
C PRO A 95 -24.45 -34.04 -16.67
N ALA A 96 -23.15 -33.81 -16.48
CA ALA A 96 -22.55 -33.71 -15.15
C ALA A 96 -21.95 -32.30 -14.99
N ALA A 97 -22.52 -31.55 -14.06
CA ALA A 97 -22.03 -30.26 -13.59
C ALA A 97 -20.65 -30.45 -12.93
N ALA A 98 -19.63 -29.80 -13.47
CA ALA A 98 -18.31 -29.73 -12.84
C ALA A 98 -18.15 -28.38 -12.14
N HIS A 99 -18.51 -28.34 -10.85
CA HIS A 99 -17.99 -27.34 -9.93
C HIS A 99 -16.49 -27.56 -9.77
N ARG A 100 -15.67 -26.57 -10.14
CA ARG A 100 -14.26 -26.53 -9.74
C ARG A 100 -14.20 -26.23 -8.24
N HIS A 101 -13.95 -27.26 -7.44
CA HIS A 101 -13.58 -27.09 -6.04
C HIS A 101 -12.19 -26.48 -5.96
N GLY A 102 -12.10 -25.29 -5.37
CA GLY A 102 -10.85 -24.79 -4.80
C GLY A 102 -10.36 -25.76 -3.72
N SER A 103 -9.08 -26.09 -3.76
CA SER A 103 -8.46 -26.96 -2.77
C SER A 103 -8.46 -26.24 -1.42
N PHE A 104 -9.37 -26.64 -0.53
CA PHE A 104 -9.34 -26.23 0.86
C PHE A 104 -8.21 -26.98 1.56
N CYS A 105 -7.17 -26.27 2.00
CA CYS A 105 -6.16 -26.84 2.88
C CYS A 105 -6.80 -27.17 4.23
N SER A 106 -7.06 -28.45 4.46
CA SER A 106 -7.55 -29.00 5.72
C SER A 106 -6.48 -28.85 6.80
N ALA A 107 -6.84 -28.22 7.91
CA ALA A 107 -6.02 -28.11 9.10
C ALA A 107 -5.96 -29.46 9.83
N THR A 108 -4.92 -30.24 9.52
CA THR A 108 -4.51 -31.36 10.36
C THR A 108 -3.00 -31.22 10.56
N LEU A 109 -2.57 -30.95 11.79
CA LEU A 109 -1.16 -30.97 12.20
C LEU A 109 -0.62 -32.40 12.11
N PRO A 110 0.46 -32.67 11.36
CA PRO A 110 1.33 -33.79 11.64
C PRO A 110 2.61 -33.27 12.27
N SER A 111 2.90 -33.79 13.45
CA SER A 111 4.21 -33.70 14.07
C SER A 111 5.20 -34.54 13.24
N SER A 112 5.81 -33.94 12.22
CA SER A 112 7.05 -34.44 11.62
C SER A 112 7.81 -33.29 10.96
N MET A 113 9.08 -33.14 11.35
CA MET A 113 10.05 -32.33 10.61
C MET A 113 10.15 -32.91 9.20
N SER A 114 9.49 -32.28 8.22
CA SER A 114 9.64 -32.60 6.81
C SER A 114 10.25 -31.42 6.08
N THR A 115 11.18 -31.76 5.20
CA THR A 115 11.98 -30.90 4.34
C THR A 115 11.09 -30.04 3.43
N VAL A 116 10.77 -28.82 3.86
CA VAL A 116 10.10 -27.83 3.00
C VAL A 116 11.04 -26.66 2.83
N SER A 117 11.86 -26.67 1.78
CA SER A 117 12.61 -25.47 1.39
C SER A 117 12.70 -25.31 -0.13
N ASP A 118 12.93 -26.34 -0.94
CA ASP A 118 13.20 -26.08 -2.38
C ASP A 118 11.96 -26.03 -3.28
N ASP A 119 10.83 -26.61 -2.87
CA ASP A 119 9.63 -26.64 -3.73
C ASP A 119 8.70 -25.44 -3.54
N ASN A 120 9.06 -24.48 -2.67
CA ASN A 120 8.25 -23.29 -2.44
C ASN A 120 8.23 -22.38 -3.69
N THR A 121 7.05 -21.95 -4.12
CA THR A 121 6.85 -21.11 -5.31
C THR A 121 7.62 -19.79 -5.25
N LEU A 122 7.86 -19.24 -4.05
CA LEU A 122 8.62 -18.00 -3.85
C LEU A 122 10.14 -18.16 -4.02
N LEU A 123 10.65 -19.40 -4.04
CA LEU A 123 12.09 -19.67 -4.10
C LEU A 123 12.58 -20.12 -5.48
N LYS A 124 11.64 -20.42 -6.39
CA LYS A 124 11.94 -20.77 -7.78
C LYS A 124 12.37 -19.55 -8.57
N ASP A 125 13.18 -19.76 -9.60
CA ASP A 125 13.51 -18.70 -10.55
C ASP A 125 12.31 -18.47 -11.47
N PHE A 126 11.97 -17.20 -11.69
CA PHE A 126 10.86 -16.82 -12.55
C PHE A 126 11.16 -15.52 -13.30
N VAL A 127 10.64 -15.43 -14.53
CA VAL A 127 10.65 -14.20 -15.32
C VAL A 127 9.50 -13.27 -14.88
N PHE A 128 8.36 -13.86 -14.53
CA PHE A 128 7.19 -13.16 -13.99
C PHE A 128 6.80 -13.78 -12.65
N PRO A 129 6.49 -12.98 -11.61
CA PRO A 129 6.04 -13.53 -10.34
C PRO A 129 4.81 -14.42 -10.53
N PRO A 130 4.80 -15.65 -9.96
CA PRO A 130 3.71 -16.61 -10.15
C PRO A 130 2.49 -16.26 -9.27
N PHE A 131 1.84 -15.12 -9.53
CA PHE A 131 0.74 -14.58 -8.72
C PHE A 131 -0.47 -15.51 -8.60
N ASP A 132 -0.67 -16.40 -9.57
CA ASP A 132 -1.73 -17.41 -9.59
C ASP A 132 -1.45 -18.60 -8.67
N ALA A 133 -0.20 -18.81 -8.26
CA ALA A 133 0.24 -19.93 -7.42
C ALA A 133 0.79 -19.51 -6.04
N ILE A 134 0.88 -18.21 -5.75
CA ILE A 134 1.28 -17.70 -4.44
C ILE A 134 0.04 -17.59 -3.55
N ASP A 135 0.13 -18.20 -2.36
CA ASP A 135 -0.92 -18.24 -1.34
C ASP A 135 -0.29 -17.97 0.03
N ALA A 136 -1.11 -17.66 1.04
CA ALA A 136 -0.65 -17.31 2.38
C ALA A 136 0.26 -18.37 3.02
N CYS A 137 0.02 -19.66 2.74
CA CYS A 137 0.82 -20.76 3.25
C CYS A 137 2.25 -20.79 2.68
N HIS A 138 2.49 -20.20 1.51
CA HIS A 138 3.82 -20.12 0.89
C HIS A 138 4.69 -19.02 1.51
N VAL A 139 4.06 -17.94 1.98
CA VAL A 139 4.70 -16.69 2.42
C VAL A 139 5.71 -16.93 3.56
N ARG A 140 5.27 -17.53 4.67
CA ARG A 140 6.12 -17.74 5.85
C ARG A 140 7.32 -18.68 5.58
N PRO A 141 7.15 -19.92 5.07
CA PRO A 141 8.28 -20.80 4.81
C PRO A 141 9.20 -20.23 3.72
N GLY A 142 8.65 -19.68 2.64
CA GLY A 142 9.43 -19.14 1.53
C GLY A 142 10.28 -17.94 1.94
N MET A 143 9.70 -16.99 2.66
CA MET A 143 10.42 -15.80 3.12
C MET A 143 11.47 -16.12 4.20
N ARG A 144 11.20 -17.06 5.11
CA ARG A 144 12.20 -17.49 6.10
C ARG A 144 13.40 -18.16 5.46
N ALA A 145 13.16 -19.06 4.50
CA ALA A 145 14.22 -19.72 3.75
C ALA A 145 15.00 -18.72 2.88
N LEU A 146 14.31 -17.81 2.20
CA LEU A 146 14.94 -16.74 1.42
C LEU A 146 15.86 -15.87 2.29
N LEU A 147 15.36 -15.34 3.41
CA LEU A 147 16.14 -14.50 4.31
C LEU A 147 17.35 -15.25 4.89
N LYS A 148 17.18 -16.53 5.26
CA LYS A 148 18.29 -17.38 5.72
C LYS A 148 19.38 -17.58 4.67
N ASN A 149 19.00 -17.78 3.41
CA ASN A 149 19.94 -17.92 2.30
C ASN A 149 20.67 -16.60 2.07
N LEU A 150 19.93 -15.49 2.00
CA LEU A 150 20.52 -14.15 1.82
C LEU A 150 21.43 -13.76 2.98
N ASP A 151 21.11 -14.14 4.22
CA ASP A 151 21.99 -13.95 5.37
C ASP A 151 23.31 -14.70 5.22
N SER A 152 23.28 -15.90 4.66
CA SER A 152 24.47 -16.73 4.42
C SER A 152 25.31 -16.14 3.28
N ASP A 153 24.65 -15.72 2.19
CA ASP A 153 25.28 -15.05 1.06
C ASP A 153 25.94 -13.73 1.47
N LEU A 154 25.30 -12.97 2.37
CA LEU A 154 25.86 -11.73 2.93
C LEU A 154 27.15 -11.99 3.69
N VAL A 155 27.14 -13.00 4.57
CA VAL A 155 28.33 -13.38 5.34
C VAL A 155 29.47 -13.83 4.44
N GLU A 156 29.18 -14.56 3.36
CA GLU A 156 30.19 -14.99 2.40
C GLU A 156 30.74 -13.84 1.57
N LEU A 157 29.86 -12.92 1.14
CA LEU A 157 30.25 -11.70 0.44
C LEU A 157 31.17 -10.84 1.31
N GLU A 158 30.85 -10.65 2.59
CA GLU A 158 31.68 -9.88 3.52
C GLU A 158 33.07 -10.51 3.75
N LYS A 159 33.20 -11.84 3.69
CA LYS A 159 34.48 -12.55 3.85
C LYS A 159 35.37 -12.46 2.61
N THR A 160 34.77 -12.56 1.43
CA THR A 160 35.47 -12.61 0.13
C THR A 160 35.52 -11.25 -0.56
N LEU A 161 35.24 -10.19 0.20
CA LEU A 161 35.01 -8.85 -0.31
C LEU A 161 36.28 -8.25 -0.95
N GLU A 162 36.11 -7.74 -2.15
CA GLU A 162 37.10 -6.91 -2.85
C GLU A 162 36.41 -5.64 -3.38
N PRO A 163 37.06 -4.46 -3.34
CA PRO A 163 36.49 -3.19 -3.79
C PRO A 163 36.49 -3.09 -5.33
N SER A 164 35.81 -4.01 -6.00
CA SER A 164 35.65 -4.06 -7.44
C SER A 164 34.19 -4.36 -7.83
N TRP A 165 33.80 -3.95 -9.03
CA TRP A 165 32.41 -4.13 -9.50
C TRP A 165 31.93 -5.59 -9.46
N PRO A 166 32.70 -6.58 -10.00
CA PRO A 166 32.25 -7.97 -10.04
C PRO A 166 32.25 -8.69 -8.70
N LYS A 167 33.02 -8.19 -7.72
CA LYS A 167 33.19 -8.82 -6.41
C LYS A 167 32.40 -8.15 -5.29
N LEU A 168 31.92 -6.92 -5.52
CA LEU A 168 31.07 -6.20 -4.58
C LEU A 168 29.67 -5.96 -5.12
N VAL A 169 29.56 -5.27 -6.26
CA VAL A 169 28.29 -4.71 -6.72
C VAL A 169 27.39 -5.78 -7.32
N GLU A 170 27.92 -6.59 -8.24
CA GLU A 170 27.16 -7.67 -8.89
C GLU A 170 26.59 -8.71 -7.90
N PRO A 171 27.36 -9.27 -6.94
CA PRO A 171 26.80 -10.21 -5.98
C PRO A 171 25.80 -9.53 -5.03
N LEU A 172 26.06 -8.29 -4.62
CA LEU A 172 25.14 -7.52 -3.78
C LEU A 172 23.81 -7.24 -4.50
N GLU A 173 23.87 -6.86 -5.78
CA GLU A 173 22.69 -6.60 -6.61
C GLU A 173 21.85 -7.87 -6.77
N LYS A 174 22.46 -9.03 -7.03
CA LYS A 174 21.73 -10.31 -7.14
C LYS A 174 20.94 -10.64 -5.87
N MET A 175 21.55 -10.43 -4.70
CA MET A 175 20.89 -10.67 -3.42
C MET A 175 19.70 -9.73 -3.20
N LEU A 176 19.93 -8.44 -3.48
CA LEU A 176 18.94 -7.39 -3.28
C LEU A 176 17.77 -7.49 -4.26
N ASP A 177 18.05 -7.79 -5.52
CA ASP A 177 17.05 -8.01 -6.55
C ASP A 177 16.13 -9.17 -6.15
N ARG A 178 16.70 -10.31 -5.76
CA ARG A 178 15.93 -11.48 -5.31
C ARG A 178 15.00 -11.14 -4.14
N LEU A 179 15.51 -10.44 -3.12
CA LEU A 179 14.68 -10.01 -1.99
C LEU A 179 13.58 -9.04 -2.43
N SER A 180 13.93 -8.05 -3.26
CA SER A 180 13.02 -7.01 -3.73
C SER A 180 11.87 -7.58 -4.54
N VAL A 181 12.16 -8.47 -5.49
CA VAL A 181 11.18 -9.10 -6.36
C VAL A 181 10.22 -9.98 -5.57
N VAL A 182 10.73 -10.85 -4.71
CA VAL A 182 9.89 -11.77 -3.91
C VAL A 182 9.05 -11.00 -2.89
N TRP A 183 9.66 -10.06 -2.16
CA TRP A 183 8.94 -9.23 -1.19
C TRP A 183 7.93 -8.29 -1.85
N GLY A 184 8.25 -7.78 -3.03
CA GLY A 184 7.37 -6.98 -3.86
C GLY A 184 6.12 -7.77 -4.28
N ALA A 185 6.29 -9.03 -4.71
CA ALA A 185 5.16 -9.89 -5.07
C ALA A 185 4.23 -10.16 -3.86
N VAL A 186 4.79 -10.44 -2.69
CA VAL A 186 4.02 -10.66 -1.45
C VAL A 186 3.26 -9.40 -1.02
N ASN A 187 3.90 -8.23 -1.03
CA ASN A 187 3.22 -6.97 -0.68
C ASN A 187 2.21 -6.53 -1.74
N HIS A 188 2.46 -6.83 -3.01
CA HIS A 188 1.49 -6.57 -4.06
C HIS A 188 0.21 -7.36 -3.78
N LEU A 189 0.32 -8.66 -3.49
CA LEU A 189 -0.84 -9.49 -3.11
C LEU A 189 -1.53 -8.97 -1.85
N LYS A 190 -0.79 -8.52 -0.83
CA LYS A 190 -1.39 -7.83 0.32
C LYS A 190 -2.21 -6.60 -0.10
N SER A 191 -1.74 -5.83 -1.08
CA SER A 191 -2.41 -4.61 -1.51
C SER A 191 -3.64 -4.85 -2.39
N VAL A 192 -3.66 -5.91 -3.20
CA VAL A 192 -4.73 -6.14 -4.19
C VAL A 192 -5.62 -7.35 -3.90
N LYS A 193 -5.19 -8.24 -3.00
CA LYS A 193 -5.87 -9.49 -2.63
C LYS A 193 -5.66 -9.80 -1.13
N ASP A 194 -5.98 -8.81 -0.31
CA ASP A 194 -5.83 -8.85 1.16
C ASP A 194 -6.72 -9.92 1.82
N THR A 195 -6.13 -10.80 2.62
CA THR A 195 -6.84 -11.76 3.49
C THR A 195 -6.22 -11.79 4.90
N PRO A 196 -6.96 -12.17 5.95
CA PRO A 196 -6.42 -12.30 7.30
C PRO A 196 -5.18 -13.21 7.38
N GLU A 197 -5.16 -14.29 6.59
CA GLU A 197 -4.06 -15.24 6.53
C GLU A 197 -2.81 -14.61 5.90
N VAL A 198 -2.97 -13.81 4.84
CA VAL A 198 -1.85 -13.07 4.23
C VAL A 198 -1.31 -12.03 5.19
N ARG A 199 -2.18 -11.27 5.89
CA ARG A 199 -1.75 -10.30 6.90
C ARG A 199 -0.92 -10.98 7.98
N TYR A 200 -1.43 -12.04 8.58
CA TYR A 200 -0.73 -12.80 9.63
C TYR A 200 0.58 -13.42 9.16
N ALA A 201 0.62 -13.93 7.91
CA ALA A 201 1.85 -14.47 7.35
C ALA A 201 2.94 -13.39 7.17
N ILE A 202 2.55 -12.17 6.78
CA ILE A 202 3.47 -11.03 6.61
C ILE A 202 3.95 -10.48 7.96
N GLU A 203 3.07 -10.39 8.95
CA GLU A 203 3.39 -9.90 10.29
C GLU A 203 4.51 -10.70 10.98
N GLU A 204 4.58 -12.01 10.72
CA GLU A 204 5.61 -12.88 11.29
C GLU A 204 6.97 -12.82 10.59
N ILE A 205 7.10 -12.09 9.48
CA ILE A 205 8.35 -12.04 8.71
C ILE A 205 9.27 -10.94 9.26
N GLN A 206 10.43 -11.35 9.76
CA GLN A 206 11.47 -10.47 10.30
C GLN A 206 12.39 -9.89 9.20
N LYS A 207 11.83 -9.44 8.07
CA LYS A 207 12.64 -8.89 6.96
C LYS A 207 13.47 -7.69 7.41
N PHE A 208 12.89 -6.86 8.25
CA PHE A 208 13.51 -5.62 8.73
C PHE A 208 14.88 -5.84 9.42
N GLU A 209 15.12 -7.01 10.02
CA GLU A 209 16.41 -7.32 10.64
C GLU A 209 17.51 -7.52 9.60
N PHE A 210 17.23 -8.30 8.54
CA PHE A 210 18.15 -8.46 7.41
C PHE A 210 18.46 -7.12 6.75
N ASP A 211 17.43 -6.29 6.60
CA ASP A 211 17.51 -4.97 6.02
C ASP A 211 18.51 -4.07 6.75
N LEU A 212 18.43 -4.04 8.08
CA LEU A 212 19.37 -3.32 8.93
C LEU A 212 20.77 -3.89 8.84
N LYS A 213 20.90 -5.22 8.92
CA LYS A 213 22.20 -5.90 8.85
C LYS A 213 22.93 -5.54 7.56
N LEU A 214 22.24 -5.55 6.42
CA LEU A 214 22.80 -5.16 5.14
C LEU A 214 23.16 -3.67 5.10
N GLY A 215 22.22 -2.79 5.46
CA GLY A 215 22.43 -1.34 5.43
C GLY A 215 23.51 -0.85 6.39
N GLN A 216 23.82 -1.63 7.43
CA GLN A 216 24.84 -1.35 8.45
C GLN A 216 26.13 -2.17 8.29
N SER A 217 26.28 -2.91 7.18
CA SER A 217 27.49 -3.65 6.90
C SER A 217 28.68 -2.71 6.70
N LYS A 218 29.54 -2.61 7.73
CA LYS A 218 30.80 -1.87 7.68
C LYS A 218 31.73 -2.38 6.56
N PRO A 219 31.91 -3.70 6.35
CA PRO A 219 32.73 -4.20 5.23
C PRO A 219 32.25 -3.69 3.87
N ILE A 220 30.95 -3.82 3.58
CA ILE A 220 30.37 -3.35 2.31
C ILE A 220 30.52 -1.83 2.17
N TYR A 221 30.21 -1.07 3.22
CA TYR A 221 30.36 0.38 3.20
C TYR A 221 31.81 0.81 2.91
N ASN A 222 32.77 0.20 3.61
CA ASN A 222 34.19 0.49 3.42
C ASN A 222 34.68 0.12 2.00
N ALA A 223 34.14 -0.96 1.42
CA ALA A 223 34.43 -1.35 0.04
C ALA A 223 33.95 -0.30 -0.98
N PHE A 224 32.73 0.20 -0.82
CA PHE A 224 32.21 1.29 -1.65
C PHE A 224 33.00 2.59 -1.47
N LYS A 225 33.43 2.89 -0.24
CA LYS A 225 34.31 4.02 0.03
C LYS A 225 35.65 3.86 -0.68
N ALA A 226 36.24 2.67 -0.64
CA ALA A 226 37.48 2.37 -1.35
C ALA A 226 37.33 2.51 -2.87
N ILE A 227 36.21 2.07 -3.47
CA ILE A 227 35.92 2.31 -4.90
C ILE A 227 35.84 3.80 -5.22
N ARG A 228 35.25 4.59 -4.32
CA ARG A 228 35.12 6.04 -4.49
C ARG A 228 36.46 6.77 -4.39
N GLU A 229 37.35 6.28 -3.54
CA GLU A 229 38.67 6.85 -3.28
C GLU A 229 39.76 6.27 -4.20
N SER A 230 39.42 5.32 -5.06
CA SER A 230 40.38 4.66 -5.95
C SER A 230 40.80 5.56 -7.12
N PRO A 231 42.01 5.36 -7.68
CA PRO A 231 42.43 6.04 -8.90
C PRO A 231 41.53 5.69 -10.11
N ASP A 232 40.93 4.50 -10.10
CA ASP A 232 40.04 4.00 -11.17
C ASP A 232 38.66 4.66 -11.16
N TRP A 233 38.35 5.47 -10.14
CA TRP A 233 37.10 6.25 -10.04
C TRP A 233 36.80 7.03 -11.30
N ALA A 234 37.83 7.63 -11.92
CA ALA A 234 37.67 8.41 -13.16
C ALA A 234 37.13 7.55 -14.32
N GLY A 235 37.53 6.28 -14.38
CA GLY A 235 37.17 5.32 -15.43
C GLY A 235 35.77 4.71 -15.29
N LEU A 236 35.11 4.86 -14.15
CA LEU A 236 33.73 4.41 -13.97
C LEU A 236 32.75 5.25 -14.81
N SER A 237 31.72 4.60 -15.34
CA SER A 237 30.60 5.30 -15.99
C SER A 237 29.84 6.21 -15.01
N ASP A 238 29.12 7.19 -15.53
CA ASP A 238 28.33 8.11 -14.68
C ASP A 238 27.25 7.38 -13.87
N ALA A 239 26.68 6.31 -14.42
CA ALA A 239 25.73 5.46 -13.70
C ALA A 239 26.40 4.77 -12.50
N GLN A 240 27.56 4.17 -12.70
CA GLN A 240 28.33 3.51 -11.63
C GLN A 240 28.76 4.51 -10.56
N LYS A 241 29.27 5.68 -10.97
CA LYS A 241 29.61 6.77 -10.05
C LYS A 241 28.40 7.21 -9.22
N ARG A 242 27.21 7.29 -9.82
CA ARG A 242 25.99 7.65 -9.11
C ARG A 242 25.62 6.58 -8.06
N ILE A 243 25.70 5.30 -8.41
CA ILE A 243 25.45 4.18 -7.47
C ILE A 243 26.41 4.25 -6.28
N VAL A 244 27.72 4.38 -6.52
CA VAL A 244 28.72 4.46 -5.45
C VAL A 244 28.53 5.71 -4.60
N LYS A 245 28.32 6.89 -5.23
CA LYS A 245 28.04 8.13 -4.49
C LYS A 245 26.84 7.96 -3.59
N PHE A 246 25.80 7.33 -4.10
CA PHE A 246 24.55 7.14 -3.41
C PHE A 246 24.71 6.26 -2.16
N ILE A 247 25.35 5.10 -2.29
CA ILE A 247 25.64 4.19 -1.17
C ILE A 247 26.55 4.85 -0.13
N THR A 248 27.54 5.63 -0.57
CA THR A 248 28.52 6.29 0.31
C THR A 248 28.05 7.61 0.92
N SER A 249 26.95 8.18 0.43
CA SER A 249 26.43 9.49 0.88
C SER A 249 25.26 9.35 1.86
N SER A 250 24.89 10.46 2.50
CA SER A 250 23.66 10.59 3.28
C SER A 250 22.42 10.86 2.39
N LEU A 251 22.43 10.49 1.11
CA LEU A 251 21.30 10.77 0.21
C LEU A 251 20.29 9.62 0.19
N LEU A 252 19.01 9.96 0.25
CA LEU A 252 17.87 9.05 0.06
C LEU A 252 17.61 8.77 -1.42
N CYS A 253 17.18 7.54 -1.72
CA CYS A 253 16.50 7.28 -3.00
C CYS A 253 15.24 8.15 -3.05
N PRO A 254 14.95 8.86 -4.16
CA PRO A 254 13.71 9.61 -4.28
C PRO A 254 12.46 8.71 -4.41
N THR A 255 12.61 7.38 -4.38
CA THR A 255 11.50 6.42 -4.39
C THR A 255 11.39 5.71 -3.05
N ASP A 256 10.25 5.91 -2.37
CA ASP A 256 9.93 5.36 -1.04
C ASP A 256 9.96 3.82 -0.96
N ASN A 257 9.94 3.13 -2.11
CA ASN A 257 10.00 1.67 -2.24
C ASN A 257 11.37 1.11 -2.65
N CYS A 258 12.41 1.94 -2.80
CA CYS A 258 13.75 1.44 -3.08
C CYS A 258 14.41 0.97 -1.78
N PHE A 259 14.13 -0.30 -1.46
CA PHE A 259 14.64 -0.96 -0.27
C PHE A 259 16.19 -0.95 -0.16
N ILE A 260 16.89 -0.80 -1.31
CA ILE A 260 18.36 -0.81 -1.39
C ILE A 260 19.02 0.41 -0.73
N THR A 261 18.37 1.57 -0.52
CA THR A 261 19.15 2.80 -0.30
C THR A 261 18.44 3.93 0.45
N LYS A 262 18.50 3.81 1.78
CA LYS A 262 18.93 4.96 2.58
C LYS A 262 20.44 4.82 2.62
N GLY A 263 21.19 5.73 1.98
CA GLY A 263 22.66 5.61 1.92
C GLY A 263 23.23 5.24 3.29
N ALA A 264 24.30 4.43 3.34
CA ALA A 264 24.65 3.65 4.53
C ALA A 264 24.75 4.51 5.83
N VAL A 265 25.12 5.78 5.68
CA VAL A 265 25.11 6.80 6.75
C VAL A 265 23.69 7.01 7.34
N LEU A 266 22.66 7.18 6.51
CA LEU A 266 21.26 7.27 6.92
C LEU A 266 20.67 5.97 7.46
N SER A 267 21.34 4.84 7.19
CA SER A 267 21.05 3.55 7.82
C SER A 267 21.77 3.37 9.16
N GLY A 268 22.54 4.36 9.60
CA GLY A 268 23.22 4.36 10.89
C GLY A 268 24.56 3.63 10.90
N VAL A 269 25.18 3.34 9.74
CA VAL A 269 26.46 2.60 9.67
C VAL A 269 27.59 3.32 10.43
N SER A 270 27.53 4.64 10.49
CA SER A 270 28.52 5.51 11.15
C SER A 270 28.27 5.69 12.65
N LEU A 271 27.18 5.14 13.19
CA LEU A 271 26.85 5.24 14.61
C LEU A 271 27.69 4.27 15.44
N GLU A 272 28.05 4.69 16.64
CA GLU A 272 28.62 3.82 17.69
C GLU A 272 27.59 2.75 18.10
N ASP A 273 28.07 1.63 18.65
CA ASP A 273 27.24 0.44 18.88
C ASP A 273 26.01 0.72 19.77
N SER A 274 26.15 1.53 20.83
CA SER A 274 25.02 1.92 21.70
C SER A 274 23.96 2.75 20.95
N LYS A 275 24.39 3.76 20.18
CA LYS A 275 23.50 4.60 19.36
C LYS A 275 22.87 3.82 18.21
N ARG A 276 23.56 2.81 17.69
CA ARG A 276 23.07 1.92 16.64
C ARG A 276 21.97 1.00 17.16
N GLU A 277 22.09 0.50 18.39
CA GLU A 277 20.99 -0.26 19.04
C GLU A 277 19.74 0.60 19.23
N GLU A 278 19.90 1.86 19.68
CA GLU A 278 18.79 2.81 19.81
C GLU A 278 18.14 3.09 18.45
N PHE A 279 18.95 3.37 17.42
CA PHE A 279 18.49 3.57 16.05
C PHE A 279 17.69 2.37 15.53
N ASN A 280 18.17 1.15 15.78
CA ASN A 280 17.52 -0.08 15.35
C ASN A 280 16.15 -0.25 16.01
N LYS A 281 16.06 -0.04 17.33
CA LYS A 281 14.79 -0.07 18.08
C LYS A 281 13.79 0.95 17.55
N ILE A 282 14.25 2.18 17.28
CA ILE A 282 13.40 3.25 16.72
C ILE A 282 12.85 2.83 15.35
N GLN A 283 13.69 2.28 14.48
CA GLN A 283 13.27 1.89 13.14
C GLN A 283 12.32 0.68 13.14
N GLN A 284 12.50 -0.28 14.06
CA GLN A 284 11.55 -1.39 14.27
C GLN A 284 10.17 -0.84 14.66
N GLU A 285 10.12 0.04 15.65
CA GLU A 285 8.86 0.60 16.14
C GLU A 285 8.18 1.49 15.08
N LEU A 286 8.93 2.30 14.33
CA LEU A 286 8.40 3.07 13.20
C LEU A 286 7.76 2.18 12.13
N THR A 287 8.38 1.05 11.81
CA THR A 287 7.85 0.09 10.82
C THR A 287 6.53 -0.50 11.31
N LYS A 288 6.49 -0.93 12.58
CA LYS A 288 5.28 -1.45 13.23
C LYS A 288 4.16 -0.42 13.29
N LEU A 289 4.46 0.82 13.68
CA LEU A 289 3.47 1.90 13.76
C LEU A 289 2.92 2.31 12.40
N SER A 290 3.77 2.35 11.36
CA SER A 290 3.33 2.65 9.98
C SER A 290 2.35 1.59 9.48
N ARG A 291 2.65 0.30 9.72
CA ARG A 291 1.72 -0.80 9.41
C ARG A 291 0.41 -0.67 10.17
N LYS A 292 0.46 -0.37 11.47
CA LYS A 292 -0.73 -0.17 12.30
C LYS A 292 -1.59 0.99 11.81
N PHE A 293 -0.96 2.09 11.39
CA PHE A 293 -1.64 3.23 10.80
C PHE A 293 -2.45 2.82 9.56
N ASP A 294 -1.81 2.14 8.61
CA ASP A 294 -2.44 1.70 7.35
C ASP A 294 -3.59 0.72 7.60
N GLU A 295 -3.40 -0.25 8.49
CA GLU A 295 -4.44 -1.21 8.88
C GLU A 295 -5.64 -0.52 9.51
N ASN A 296 -5.40 0.45 10.41
CA ASN A 296 -6.46 1.22 11.03
C ASN A 296 -7.27 2.05 10.01
N VAL A 297 -6.61 2.63 8.99
CA VAL A 297 -7.27 3.38 7.90
C VAL A 297 -8.12 2.47 7.03
N LEU A 298 -7.56 1.31 6.65
CA LEU A 298 -8.26 0.32 5.83
C LEU A 298 -9.49 -0.21 6.56
N ASP A 299 -9.34 -0.60 7.83
CA ASP A 299 -10.44 -1.12 8.64
C ASP A 299 -11.51 -0.05 8.89
N ALA A 300 -11.12 1.21 9.16
CA ALA A 300 -12.08 2.30 9.34
C ALA A 300 -12.89 2.58 8.06
N THR A 301 -12.24 2.49 6.90
CA THR A 301 -12.91 2.64 5.59
C THR A 301 -13.90 1.50 5.34
N LYS A 302 -13.55 0.26 5.71
CA LYS A 302 -14.39 -0.94 5.53
C LYS A 302 -15.57 -1.04 6.50
N ILE A 303 -15.48 -0.48 7.71
CA ILE A 303 -16.54 -0.59 8.73
C ILE A 303 -17.78 0.22 8.36
N TYR A 304 -17.62 1.36 7.71
CA TYR A 304 -18.75 2.21 7.37
C TYR A 304 -19.51 1.64 6.16
N SER A 305 -20.81 1.45 6.36
CA SER A 305 -21.75 1.21 5.29
C SER A 305 -23.07 1.90 5.63
N ARG A 306 -23.61 2.66 4.67
CA ARG A 306 -24.89 3.34 4.82
C ARG A 306 -25.89 2.78 3.84
N LEU A 307 -26.82 1.99 4.37
CA LEU A 307 -27.97 1.46 3.64
C LEU A 307 -29.02 2.56 3.47
N VAL A 308 -29.38 2.87 2.24
CA VAL A 308 -30.44 3.83 1.89
C VAL A 308 -31.55 3.08 1.15
N THR A 309 -32.78 3.21 1.63
CA THR A 309 -33.97 2.59 1.04
C THR A 309 -34.93 3.63 0.47
N ASP A 310 -34.95 4.85 1.01
CA ASP A 310 -35.77 5.94 0.49
C ASP A 310 -35.12 6.56 -0.76
N LYS A 311 -35.84 6.49 -1.88
CA LYS A 311 -35.43 7.08 -3.16
C LYS A 311 -35.26 8.59 -3.10
N LYS A 312 -35.89 9.29 -2.15
CA LYS A 312 -35.69 10.74 -1.95
C LYS A 312 -34.30 11.06 -1.42
N GLU A 313 -33.70 10.16 -0.63
CA GLU A 313 -32.40 10.42 -0.01
C GLU A 313 -31.25 10.42 -1.04
N ILE A 314 -31.43 9.72 -2.18
CA ILE A 314 -30.43 9.59 -3.24
C ILE A 314 -30.58 10.64 -4.36
N GLU A 315 -31.42 11.66 -4.19
CA GLU A 315 -31.68 12.64 -5.24
C GLU A 315 -30.38 13.31 -5.73
N GLY A 316 -30.21 13.36 -7.06
CA GLY A 316 -29.05 13.97 -7.72
C GLY A 316 -27.91 13.01 -8.03
N LEU A 317 -27.87 11.83 -7.39
CA LEU A 317 -26.83 10.84 -7.66
C LEU A 317 -26.97 10.26 -9.09
N PRO A 318 -25.87 10.12 -9.85
CA PRO A 318 -25.91 9.60 -11.20
C PRO A 318 -26.20 8.09 -11.21
N ALA A 319 -26.77 7.59 -12.30
CA ALA A 319 -27.14 6.19 -12.46
C ALA A 319 -25.95 5.23 -12.27
N THR A 320 -24.73 5.65 -12.65
CA THR A 320 -23.49 4.89 -12.43
C THR A 320 -23.23 4.64 -10.94
N THR A 321 -23.44 5.65 -10.11
CA THR A 321 -23.27 5.56 -8.65
C THR A 321 -24.36 4.71 -8.01
N LEU A 322 -25.60 4.85 -8.49
CA LEU A 322 -26.70 4.01 -8.01
C LEU A 322 -26.48 2.54 -8.38
N GLY A 323 -25.97 2.27 -9.59
CA GLY A 323 -25.57 0.92 -10.00
C GLY A 323 -24.46 0.35 -9.13
N LEU A 324 -23.41 1.13 -8.85
CA LEU A 324 -22.34 0.72 -7.93
C LEU A 324 -22.90 0.44 -6.53
N ALA A 325 -23.67 1.36 -5.96
CA ALA A 325 -24.22 1.22 -4.61
C ALA A 325 -25.21 0.05 -4.48
N ALA A 326 -25.98 -0.26 -5.54
CA ALA A 326 -26.83 -1.45 -5.61
C ALA A 326 -25.99 -2.73 -5.69
N GLN A 327 -24.95 -2.76 -6.52
CA GLN A 327 -24.02 -3.90 -6.57
C GLN A 327 -23.34 -4.12 -5.22
N THR A 328 -22.92 -3.04 -4.54
CA THR A 328 -22.40 -3.10 -3.18
C THR A 328 -23.45 -3.65 -2.20
N ALA A 329 -24.73 -3.30 -2.34
CA ALA A 329 -25.81 -3.85 -1.52
C ALA A 329 -26.01 -5.37 -1.71
N ILE A 330 -25.81 -5.88 -2.93
CA ILE A 330 -25.81 -7.31 -3.25
C ILE A 330 -24.61 -8.01 -2.61
N SER A 331 -23.40 -7.45 -2.77
CA SER A 331 -22.16 -8.10 -2.35
C SER A 331 -21.81 -7.93 -0.87
N ASN A 332 -22.38 -6.93 -0.18
CA ASN A 332 -22.13 -6.71 1.24
C ASN A 332 -22.82 -7.76 2.12
N VAL A 333 -22.40 -7.80 3.39
CA VAL A 333 -22.93 -8.68 4.46
C VAL A 333 -24.45 -8.59 4.63
N LEU A 334 -25.09 -7.54 4.10
CA LEU A 334 -26.53 -7.30 4.20
C LEU A 334 -27.39 -8.11 3.20
N GLY A 335 -26.77 -8.69 2.15
CA GLY A 335 -27.42 -9.71 1.30
C GLY A 335 -28.64 -9.24 0.51
N HIS A 336 -28.65 -8.01 0.00
CA HIS A 336 -29.80 -7.48 -0.75
C HIS A 336 -29.80 -7.94 -2.21
N GLU A 337 -30.10 -9.22 -2.46
CA GLU A 337 -30.04 -9.85 -3.80
C GLU A 337 -30.91 -9.16 -4.87
N ASN A 338 -32.00 -8.51 -4.45
CA ASN A 338 -32.93 -7.82 -5.33
C ASN A 338 -32.57 -6.34 -5.57
N ALA A 339 -31.42 -5.87 -5.07
CA ALA A 339 -31.02 -4.48 -5.22
C ALA A 339 -30.77 -4.12 -6.69
N THR A 340 -31.35 -3.00 -7.13
CA THR A 340 -31.16 -2.47 -8.49
C THR A 340 -30.79 -0.99 -8.44
N ALA A 341 -30.18 -0.48 -9.50
CA ALA A 341 -29.84 0.93 -9.59
C ALA A 341 -31.08 1.83 -9.43
N GLU A 342 -32.23 1.39 -9.97
CA GLU A 342 -33.45 2.18 -10.09
C GLU A 342 -34.30 2.18 -8.82
N ASN A 343 -34.35 1.04 -8.11
CA ASN A 343 -35.28 0.81 -7.00
C ASN A 343 -34.57 0.52 -5.66
N GLY A 344 -33.24 0.39 -5.67
CA GLY A 344 -32.47 0.11 -4.47
C GLY A 344 -32.77 -1.28 -3.91
N PRO A 345 -32.39 -1.54 -2.64
CA PRO A 345 -31.69 -0.61 -1.75
C PRO A 345 -30.27 -0.29 -2.22
N TRP A 346 -29.71 0.84 -1.79
CA TRP A 346 -28.37 1.29 -2.14
C TRP A 346 -27.47 1.31 -0.91
N VAL A 347 -26.24 0.81 -1.02
CA VAL A 347 -25.25 0.89 0.06
C VAL A 347 -24.10 1.80 -0.36
N PHE A 348 -23.89 2.88 0.40
CA PHE A 348 -22.76 3.79 0.23
C PHE A 348 -21.62 3.43 1.19
N THR A 349 -20.38 3.53 0.70
CA THR A 349 -19.15 3.24 1.46
C THR A 349 -18.21 4.44 1.41
N LEU A 350 -17.07 4.35 2.11
CA LEU A 350 -16.04 5.40 2.11
C LEU A 350 -14.96 5.19 1.04
N ASP A 351 -15.10 4.16 0.21
CA ASP A 351 -14.23 3.96 -0.94
C ASP A 351 -14.38 5.13 -1.91
N ALA A 352 -13.26 5.58 -2.48
CA ALA A 352 -13.21 6.84 -3.23
C ALA A 352 -14.31 6.97 -4.32
N PRO A 353 -14.64 5.95 -5.13
CA PRO A 353 -15.72 6.07 -6.11
C PRO A 353 -17.10 6.34 -5.49
N SER A 354 -17.41 5.72 -4.34
CA SER A 354 -18.68 5.92 -3.63
C SER A 354 -18.70 7.30 -2.96
N PHE A 355 -17.69 7.58 -2.12
CA PHE A 355 -17.57 8.84 -1.39
C PHE A 355 -17.60 10.06 -2.30
N MET A 356 -16.75 10.09 -3.34
CA MET A 356 -16.65 11.24 -4.24
C MET A 356 -17.97 11.52 -4.94
N SER A 357 -18.70 10.48 -5.34
CA SER A 357 -20.00 10.69 -5.98
C SER A 357 -21.03 11.28 -5.03
N VAL A 358 -21.05 10.87 -3.75
CA VAL A 358 -21.94 11.50 -2.77
C VAL A 358 -21.58 12.98 -2.62
N MET A 359 -20.28 13.28 -2.48
CA MET A 359 -19.81 14.66 -2.29
C MET A 359 -20.12 15.59 -3.48
N GLN A 360 -20.09 15.06 -4.70
CA GLN A 360 -20.26 15.84 -5.93
C GLN A 360 -21.72 15.98 -6.36
N HIS A 361 -22.57 14.99 -6.07
CA HIS A 361 -23.87 14.87 -6.74
C HIS A 361 -25.08 14.73 -5.79
N ALA A 362 -24.88 14.35 -4.53
CA ALA A 362 -25.99 14.25 -3.59
C ALA A 362 -26.62 15.62 -3.33
N LYS A 363 -27.90 15.78 -3.66
CA LYS A 363 -28.67 16.98 -3.28
C LYS A 363 -29.16 16.92 -1.84
N ASN A 364 -29.29 15.72 -1.29
CA ASN A 364 -29.68 15.54 0.11
C ASN A 364 -28.52 15.96 1.03
N ARG A 365 -28.66 17.13 1.66
CA ARG A 365 -27.67 17.68 2.59
C ARG A 365 -27.41 16.79 3.81
N ALA A 366 -28.41 16.05 4.28
CA ALA A 366 -28.24 15.16 5.43
C ALA A 366 -27.33 13.98 5.07
N LEU A 367 -27.58 13.32 3.94
CA LEU A 367 -26.73 12.25 3.41
C LEU A 367 -25.31 12.76 3.15
N TRP A 368 -25.19 13.92 2.50
CA TRP A 368 -23.89 14.55 2.24
C TRP A 368 -23.12 14.80 3.54
N ARG A 369 -23.78 15.38 4.56
CA ARG A 369 -23.14 15.69 5.85
C ARG A 369 -22.71 14.42 6.57
N GLU A 370 -23.58 13.41 6.66
CA GLU A 370 -23.27 12.15 7.34
C GLU A 370 -22.02 11.50 6.73
N VAL A 371 -21.99 11.36 5.40
CA VAL A 371 -20.87 10.74 4.68
C VAL A 371 -19.59 11.57 4.81
N TYR A 372 -19.69 12.91 4.76
CA TYR A 372 -18.56 13.80 4.96
C TYR A 372 -17.97 13.66 6.36
N ASP A 373 -18.81 13.78 7.39
CA ASP A 373 -18.40 13.74 8.79
C ASP A 373 -17.67 12.43 9.08
N VAL A 374 -18.24 11.29 8.67
CA VAL A 374 -17.58 9.99 8.87
C VAL A 374 -16.25 9.92 8.12
N TYR A 375 -16.17 10.44 6.87
CA TYR A 375 -14.94 10.41 6.09
C TYR A 375 -13.80 11.20 6.73
N ILE A 376 -14.08 12.38 7.29
CA ILE A 376 -13.06 13.23 7.93
C ILE A 376 -12.67 12.77 9.33
N THR A 377 -13.55 12.03 10.03
CA THR A 377 -13.27 11.42 11.33
C THR A 377 -12.83 9.96 11.22
N ARG A 378 -12.40 9.50 10.04
CA ARG A 378 -11.88 8.14 9.89
C ARG A 378 -10.62 7.98 10.72
N SER A 379 -10.54 6.85 11.41
CA SER A 379 -9.37 6.48 12.23
C SER A 379 -9.00 7.54 13.27
N SER A 380 -9.99 8.25 13.85
CA SER A 380 -9.76 9.28 14.87
C SER A 380 -10.40 8.98 16.22
N VAL A 381 -11.04 7.82 16.38
CA VAL A 381 -11.74 7.43 17.62
C VAL A 381 -11.67 5.93 17.88
N GLY A 382 -11.74 5.55 19.16
CA GLY A 382 -11.86 4.16 19.59
C GLY A 382 -10.66 3.29 19.19
N ARG A 383 -10.92 2.02 18.86
CA ARG A 383 -9.85 1.01 18.58
C ARG A 383 -9.03 1.29 17.31
N LEU A 384 -9.52 2.18 16.44
CA LEU A 384 -8.89 2.54 15.17
C LEU A 384 -8.30 3.94 15.19
N ASP A 385 -8.24 4.59 16.35
CA ASP A 385 -7.66 5.92 16.50
C ASP A 385 -6.16 5.91 16.17
N ASN A 386 -5.80 6.73 15.18
CA ASN A 386 -4.44 6.93 14.72
C ASN A 386 -3.77 8.17 15.34
N THR A 387 -4.48 8.97 16.13
CA THR A 387 -3.89 10.14 16.83
C THR A 387 -2.66 9.76 17.66
N PRO A 388 -2.72 8.78 18.60
CA PRO A 388 -1.55 8.38 19.37
C PRO A 388 -0.47 7.69 18.51
N VAL A 389 -0.86 7.04 17.42
CA VAL A 389 0.07 6.42 16.46
C VAL A 389 0.90 7.50 15.76
N ILE A 390 0.27 8.56 15.27
CA ILE A 390 0.94 9.69 14.62
C ILE A 390 1.88 10.39 15.59
N GLU A 391 1.44 10.69 16.81
CA GLU A 391 2.27 11.33 17.84
C GLU A 391 3.55 10.54 18.11
N GLN A 392 3.42 9.22 18.28
CA GLN A 392 4.57 8.34 18.50
C GLN A 392 5.49 8.28 17.27
N ILE A 393 4.93 8.25 16.05
CA ILE A 393 5.73 8.32 14.81
C ILE A 393 6.54 9.61 14.74
N LEU A 394 5.93 10.76 15.05
CA LEU A 394 6.60 12.07 15.01
C LEU A 394 7.74 12.14 16.04
N LYS A 395 7.50 11.66 17.26
CA LYS A 395 8.52 11.56 18.31
C LYS A 395 9.71 10.72 17.86
N LEU A 396 9.46 9.50 17.38
CA LEU A 396 10.51 8.58 16.92
C LEU A 396 11.26 9.11 15.70
N ARG A 397 10.58 9.80 14.77
CA ARG A 397 11.22 10.46 13.63
C ARG A 397 12.16 11.59 14.06
N LEU A 398 11.77 12.38 15.06
CA LEU A 398 12.64 13.40 15.64
C LEU A 398 13.86 12.80 16.34
N GLU A 399 13.66 11.77 17.17
CA GLU A 399 14.75 11.05 17.84
C GLU A 399 15.73 10.44 16.83
N LYS A 400 15.21 9.81 15.76
CA LYS A 400 16.02 9.31 14.65
C LYS A 400 16.85 10.41 14.00
N GLY A 401 16.25 11.56 13.69
CA GLY A 401 16.97 12.69 13.08
C GLY A 401 18.13 13.17 13.96
N LYS A 402 17.88 13.31 15.26
CA LYS A 402 18.91 13.69 16.23
C LYS A 402 20.04 12.66 16.34
N LEU A 403 19.72 11.36 16.34
CA LEU A 403 20.73 10.30 16.34
C LEU A 403 21.64 10.36 15.11
N LEU A 404 21.09 10.73 13.96
CA LEU A 404 21.83 10.91 12.71
C LEU A 404 22.54 12.28 12.60
N GLY A 405 22.41 13.16 13.58
CA GLY A 405 23.06 14.47 13.61
C GLY A 405 22.29 15.61 12.92
N TYR A 406 21.00 15.43 12.65
CA TYR A 406 20.12 16.45 12.07
C TYR A 406 19.21 17.10 13.12
N ASN A 407 18.70 18.31 12.85
CA ASN A 407 17.86 19.05 13.78
C ASN A 407 16.43 18.51 13.84
N ASN A 408 15.93 18.02 12.69
CA ASN A 408 14.56 17.53 12.53
C ASN A 408 14.50 16.47 11.42
N TYR A 409 13.37 15.76 11.32
CA TYR A 409 13.21 14.68 10.33
C TYR A 409 13.08 15.16 8.89
N ALA A 410 12.73 16.43 8.63
CA ALA A 410 12.64 16.95 7.27
C ALA A 410 14.03 17.21 6.64
N GLU A 411 15.06 17.39 7.47
CA GLU A 411 16.46 17.48 7.03
C GLU A 411 17.07 16.11 6.70
N VAL A 412 16.53 15.02 7.28
CA VAL A 412 16.95 13.63 7.06
C VAL A 412 16.44 13.14 5.71
#